data_AF-A0A429FG65-F1
#
_entry.id   AF-A0A429FG65-F1
#
_cell.length_a   1.000
_cell.length_b   1.000
_cell.length_c   1.000
_cell.angle_alpha   90.00
_cell.angle_beta   90.00
_cell.angle_gamma   90.00
#
_symmetry.space_group_name_H-M   'P 1'
#
loop_
_entity.id
_entity.type
_entity.pdbx_description
1 polymer ?
#
loop_
_entity_poly.entity_id
_entity_poly.type
_entity_poly.pdbx_seq_one_letter_code
_entity_poly.pdbx_strand_id
1 'polypeptide(L)'
;MQLRLNPYDTDGTTSQVLTVRATGTRWERSLKVWADNDGLYEIQGDTTWFLQLSVPTTTAAIIKSIHRKLHKPSNLVPTSGEIFVRLADSEVAFPATVEDRPWNGATVPHFRPEIARIVAAWLNYAHLTLDDAYSRTYWERDTLIVVEPNSAALEGYRPDHVEPGADGRYAIGWRGWTWVTA
;
A
#
# COMPACT_ATOMS: atom_id res chain seq x y z
N MET A 1 24.73 -1.82 -4.22
CA MET A 1 23.58 -2.68 -3.86
C MET A 1 23.14 -3.43 -5.10
N GLN A 2 23.17 -4.75 -5.12
CA GLN A 2 22.72 -5.53 -6.28
C GLN A 2 21.70 -6.56 -5.78
N LEU A 3 20.42 -6.23 -5.93
CA LEU A 3 19.32 -7.16 -5.67
C LEU A 3 19.14 -7.99 -6.94
N ARG A 4 19.42 -9.30 -6.90
CA ARG A 4 19.11 -10.21 -8.01
C ARG A 4 17.84 -10.97 -7.65
N LEU A 5 16.74 -10.58 -8.28
CA LEU A 5 15.49 -11.32 -8.26
C LEU A 5 15.50 -12.27 -9.46
N ASN A 6 15.40 -13.58 -9.23
CA ASN A 6 15.10 -14.50 -10.31
C ASN A 6 13.58 -14.46 -10.56
N PRO A 7 13.13 -14.43 -11.83
CA PRO A 7 11.71 -14.37 -12.12
C PRO A 7 10.98 -15.62 -11.61
N TYR A 8 9.70 -15.39 -11.26
CA TYR A 8 8.69 -16.41 -11.00
C TYR A 8 8.69 -17.43 -12.15
N ASP A 9 8.92 -18.69 -11.82
CA ASP A 9 8.80 -19.80 -12.77
C ASP A 9 7.32 -20.16 -12.88
N THR A 10 6.77 -20.14 -14.09
CA THR A 10 5.32 -20.26 -14.36
C THR A 10 4.74 -21.65 -14.07
N ASP A 11 5.57 -22.58 -13.59
CA ASP A 11 5.26 -24.00 -13.61
C ASP A 11 4.79 -24.55 -12.25
N GLY A 12 4.47 -23.67 -11.29
CA GLY A 12 3.67 -24.03 -10.10
C GLY A 12 4.31 -24.99 -9.10
N THR A 13 5.56 -25.38 -9.29
CA THR A 13 6.28 -26.29 -8.39
C THR A 13 7.71 -25.82 -8.17
N THR A 14 7.90 -24.90 -7.22
CA THR A 14 9.08 -24.82 -6.34
C THR A 14 9.05 -23.53 -5.53
N SER A 15 9.09 -23.67 -4.21
CA SER A 15 9.37 -22.60 -3.26
C SER A 15 10.72 -21.97 -3.62
N GLN A 16 10.72 -20.84 -4.34
CA GLN A 16 11.95 -20.12 -4.62
C GLN A 16 12.48 -19.55 -3.30
N VAL A 17 13.72 -19.88 -2.96
CA VAL A 17 14.38 -19.34 -1.77
C VAL A 17 14.96 -17.98 -2.12
N LEU A 18 14.40 -16.90 -1.57
CA LEU A 18 14.97 -15.56 -1.72
C LEU A 18 16.27 -15.51 -0.90
N THR A 19 17.40 -15.22 -1.55
CA THR A 19 18.67 -14.95 -0.87
C THR A 19 18.93 -13.45 -0.85
N VAL A 20 18.69 -12.80 0.28
CA VAL A 20 18.97 -11.37 0.44
C VAL A 20 20.42 -11.20 0.86
N ARG A 21 21.23 -10.52 0.03
CA ARG A 21 22.61 -10.13 0.38
C ARG A 21 22.66 -8.63 0.62
N ALA A 22 22.93 -8.24 1.85
CA ALA A 22 23.17 -6.84 2.20
C ALA A 22 24.64 -6.65 2.56
N THR A 23 25.27 -5.70 1.87
CA THR A 23 26.64 -5.26 2.14
C THR A 23 26.61 -3.87 2.76
N GLY A 24 26.90 -3.81 4.06
CA GLY A 24 27.23 -2.57 4.76
C GLY A 24 28.75 -2.45 4.91
N THR A 25 29.24 -1.26 5.29
CA THR A 25 30.69 -1.01 5.49
C THR A 25 31.35 -1.87 6.57
N ARG A 26 30.58 -2.63 7.37
CA ARG A 26 31.08 -3.43 8.49
C ARG A 26 30.50 -4.86 8.61
N TRP A 27 29.63 -5.30 7.71
CA TRP A 27 29.04 -6.65 7.79
C TRP A 27 28.46 -7.14 6.45
N GLU A 28 28.42 -8.47 6.31
CA GLU A 28 27.72 -9.21 5.26
C GLU A 28 26.78 -10.22 5.92
N ARG A 29 25.51 -10.27 5.48
CA ARG A 29 24.55 -11.30 5.91
C ARG A 29 23.76 -11.83 4.72
N SER A 30 23.41 -13.11 4.80
CA SER A 30 22.55 -13.81 3.84
C SER A 30 21.36 -14.41 4.58
N LEU A 31 20.14 -14.08 4.15
CA LEU A 31 18.91 -14.71 4.65
C LEU A 31 18.25 -15.54 3.55
N LYS A 32 17.78 -16.75 3.90
CA LYS A 32 16.96 -17.60 3.04
C LYS A 32 15.49 -17.45 3.44
N VAL A 33 14.65 -16.99 2.53
CA VAL A 33 13.22 -16.77 2.79
C VAL A 33 12.39 -17.67 1.89
N TRP A 34 11.41 -18.34 2.47
CA TRP A 34 10.48 -19.22 1.78
C TRP A 34 9.18 -18.48 1.48
N ALA A 35 8.55 -18.80 0.35
CA ALA A 35 7.21 -18.31 0.06
C ALA A 35 6.18 -19.06 0.92
N ASP A 36 5.19 -18.34 1.43
CA ASP A 36 3.99 -18.86 2.07
C ASP A 36 2.96 -19.34 1.01
N ASN A 37 1.85 -19.91 1.45
CA ASN A 37 0.83 -20.57 0.64
C ASN A 37 0.12 -19.66 -0.36
N ASP A 38 0.28 -18.34 -0.23
CA ASP A 38 -0.25 -17.31 -1.12
C ASP A 38 0.83 -16.70 -2.03
N GLY A 39 2.07 -17.18 -1.94
CA GLY A 39 3.21 -16.65 -2.69
C GLY A 39 3.90 -15.44 -2.06
N LEU A 40 3.56 -15.07 -0.83
CA LEU A 40 4.20 -14.00 -0.07
C LEU A 40 5.43 -14.50 0.71
N TYR A 41 6.40 -13.62 0.99
CA TYR A 41 7.62 -13.99 1.71
C TYR A 41 7.58 -13.43 3.13
N GLU A 42 7.35 -14.27 4.14
CA GLU A 42 7.43 -13.86 5.54
C GLU A 42 8.90 -13.84 6.00
N ILE A 43 9.41 -12.65 6.34
CA ILE A 43 10.76 -12.49 6.92
C ILE A 43 10.63 -12.16 8.41
N GLN A 44 10.74 -13.17 9.26
CA GLN A 44 10.88 -12.98 10.70
C GLN A 44 12.36 -12.78 11.07
N GLY A 45 12.67 -11.73 11.83
CA GLY A 45 13.96 -11.65 12.54
C GLY A 45 14.66 -10.29 12.69
N ASP A 46 14.15 -9.20 12.12
CA ASP A 46 14.76 -7.87 12.34
C ASP A 46 13.74 -6.75 12.13
N THR A 47 13.47 -5.97 13.18
CA THR A 47 12.42 -4.94 13.26
C THR A 47 12.60 -3.79 12.27
N THR A 48 13.77 -3.69 11.65
CA THR A 48 14.11 -2.64 10.69
C THR A 48 13.73 -2.98 9.24
N TRP A 49 13.57 -4.27 8.92
CA TRP A 49 13.42 -4.76 7.54
C TRP A 49 12.00 -5.19 7.17
N PHE A 50 11.16 -5.41 8.18
CA PHE A 50 9.81 -5.96 8.00
C PHE A 50 9.01 -5.18 6.95
N LEU A 51 9.18 -3.86 6.88
CA LEU A 51 8.24 -2.98 6.20
C LEU A 51 8.60 -2.66 4.75
N GLN A 52 9.88 -2.75 4.37
CA GLN A 52 10.25 -2.57 2.97
C GLN A 52 9.86 -3.77 2.09
N LEU A 53 9.69 -4.96 2.69
CA LEU A 53 9.47 -6.22 1.99
C LEU A 53 8.14 -6.93 2.34
N SER A 54 7.35 -6.41 3.28
CA SER A 54 6.02 -6.97 3.64
C SER A 54 4.88 -6.58 2.70
N VAL A 55 5.13 -5.74 1.70
CA VAL A 55 4.20 -5.63 0.57
C VAL A 55 4.39 -6.88 -0.30
N PRO A 56 3.31 -7.55 -0.76
CA PRO A 56 3.40 -8.55 -1.80
C PRO A 56 4.34 -8.06 -2.89
N THR A 57 5.27 -8.91 -3.33
CA THR A 57 6.28 -8.65 -4.37
C THR A 57 5.58 -8.40 -5.72
N THR A 58 4.84 -7.31 -5.78
CA THR A 58 4.01 -6.89 -6.89
C THR A 58 4.93 -6.18 -7.84
N THR A 59 5.20 -6.81 -8.98
CA THR A 59 6.12 -6.24 -9.95
C THR A 59 5.60 -4.88 -10.45
N ALA A 60 6.50 -4.01 -10.89
CA ALA A 60 6.13 -2.73 -11.51
C ALA A 60 5.11 -2.90 -12.65
N ALA A 61 5.19 -4.00 -13.40
CA ALA A 61 4.23 -4.33 -14.45
C ALA A 61 2.83 -4.62 -13.89
N ILE A 62 2.73 -5.35 -12.76
CA ILE A 62 1.46 -5.62 -12.09
C ILE A 62 0.88 -4.34 -11.49
N ILE A 63 1.69 -3.51 -10.81
CA ILE A 63 1.24 -2.20 -10.27
C ILE A 63 0.63 -1.35 -11.38
N LYS A 64 1.34 -1.17 -12.51
CA LYS A 64 0.86 -0.43 -13.68
C LYS A 64 -0.41 -1.06 -14.28
N SER A 65 -0.50 -2.39 -14.30
CA SER A 65 -1.67 -3.10 -14.81
C SER A 65 -2.91 -2.87 -13.94
N ILE A 66 -2.79 -3.04 -12.62
CA ILE A 66 -3.86 -2.83 -11.65
C ILE A 66 -4.32 -1.37 -11.69
N HIS A 67 -3.39 -0.41 -11.66
CA HIS A 67 -3.72 1.00 -11.74
C HIS A 67 -4.53 1.32 -13.02
N ARG A 68 -4.07 0.90 -14.20
CA ARG A 68 -4.81 1.10 -15.47
C ARG A 68 -6.19 0.43 -15.47
N LYS A 69 -6.33 -0.72 -14.82
CA LYS A 69 -7.60 -1.46 -14.76
C LYS A 69 -8.62 -0.75 -13.87
N LEU A 70 -8.19 -0.28 -12.70
CA LEU A 70 -9.04 0.23 -11.64
C LEU A 70 -9.27 1.74 -11.71
N HIS A 71 -8.24 2.52 -12.03
CA HIS A 71 -8.31 3.97 -12.06
C HIS A 71 -8.87 4.48 -13.40
N LYS A 72 -10.18 4.29 -13.59
CA LYS A 72 -10.93 4.71 -14.78
C LYS A 72 -12.04 5.69 -14.37
N PRO A 73 -12.38 6.70 -15.20
CA PRO A 73 -13.47 7.63 -14.90
C PRO A 73 -14.79 6.93 -14.57
N SER A 74 -15.11 5.84 -15.28
CA SER A 74 -16.32 5.04 -15.03
C SER A 74 -16.38 4.39 -13.65
N ASN A 75 -15.23 4.20 -12.99
CA ASN A 75 -15.15 3.59 -11.66
C ASN A 75 -15.14 4.64 -10.54
N LEU A 76 -14.97 5.92 -10.89
CA LEU A 76 -14.88 7.06 -9.98
C LEU A 76 -16.16 7.90 -9.97
N VAL A 77 -17.29 7.32 -10.36
CA VAL A 77 -18.59 8.00 -10.29
C VAL A 77 -19.06 8.05 -8.83
N PRO A 78 -19.31 9.25 -8.26
CA PRO A 78 -19.86 9.38 -6.92
C PRO A 78 -21.28 8.83 -6.84
N THR A 79 -21.58 8.17 -5.74
CA THR A 79 -22.94 7.78 -5.36
C THR A 79 -23.57 8.85 -4.45
N SER A 80 -24.84 8.68 -4.08
CA SER A 80 -25.56 9.63 -3.22
C SER A 80 -24.81 9.86 -1.90
N GLY A 81 -24.53 11.13 -1.58
CA GLY A 81 -23.78 11.53 -0.38
C GLY A 81 -22.26 11.50 -0.53
N GLU A 82 -21.71 11.04 -1.66
CA GLU A 82 -20.27 11.09 -1.92
C GLU A 82 -19.87 12.39 -2.61
N ILE A 83 -18.75 12.96 -2.18
CA ILE A 83 -18.06 14.07 -2.83
C ILE A 83 -16.65 13.64 -3.22
N PHE A 84 -16.01 14.42 -4.09
CA PHE A 84 -14.61 14.17 -4.44
C PHE A 84 -13.69 14.71 -3.35
N VAL A 85 -12.74 13.87 -2.95
CA VAL A 85 -11.66 14.21 -2.02
C VAL A 85 -10.32 13.83 -2.64
N ARG A 86 -9.28 14.59 -2.32
CA ARG A 86 -7.91 14.34 -2.77
C ARG A 86 -6.93 14.58 -1.63
N LEU A 87 -5.75 13.97 -1.72
CA LEU A 87 -4.64 14.37 -0.87
C LEU A 87 -4.22 15.80 -1.24
N ALA A 88 -3.83 16.60 -0.25
CA ALA A 88 -3.49 18.00 -0.46
C ALA A 88 -2.39 18.21 -1.52
N ASP A 89 -1.47 17.26 -1.65
CA ASP A 89 -0.33 17.22 -2.57
C ASP A 89 -0.60 16.46 -3.88
N SER A 90 -1.85 16.03 -4.12
CA SER A 90 -2.26 15.29 -5.32
C SER A 90 -3.38 16.00 -6.06
N GLU A 91 -3.36 15.90 -7.39
CA GLU A 91 -4.44 16.34 -8.29
C GLU A 91 -5.50 15.24 -8.52
N VAL A 92 -5.27 14.03 -8.01
CA VAL A 92 -6.18 12.90 -8.20
C VAL A 92 -7.21 12.85 -7.09
N ALA A 93 -8.49 12.89 -7.48
CA ALA A 93 -9.62 12.88 -6.55
C ALA A 93 -10.43 11.57 -6.61
N PHE A 94 -11.00 11.20 -5.47
CA PHE A 94 -11.73 9.95 -5.26
C PHE A 94 -13.09 10.23 -4.60
N PRO A 95 -14.17 9.53 -4.98
CA PRO A 95 -15.46 9.66 -4.30
C PRO A 95 -15.43 9.09 -2.87
N ALA A 96 -15.89 9.88 -1.91
CA ALA A 96 -16.04 9.44 -0.52
C ALA A 96 -17.21 10.16 0.16
N THR A 97 -17.80 9.52 1.16
CA THR A 97 -18.53 10.27 2.20
C THR A 97 -17.50 10.93 3.11
N VAL A 98 -17.84 12.06 3.71
CA VAL A 98 -16.93 12.78 4.62
C VAL A 98 -17.59 12.91 5.99
N GLU A 99 -16.82 12.76 7.06
CA GLU A 99 -17.32 13.07 8.39
C GLU A 99 -17.65 14.57 8.51
N ASP A 100 -18.73 14.91 9.22
CA ASP A 100 -19.13 16.31 9.44
C ASP A 100 -18.08 17.12 10.20
N ARG A 101 -17.28 16.44 11.05
CA ARG A 101 -16.23 17.09 11.85
C ARG A 101 -14.86 16.75 11.28
N PRO A 102 -14.08 17.77 10.85
CA PRO A 102 -12.73 17.53 10.39
C PRO A 102 -11.81 17.10 11.55
N TRP A 103 -10.75 16.39 11.23
CA TRP A 103 -9.69 16.08 12.19
C TRP A 103 -8.51 17.02 11.95
N ASN A 104 -8.15 17.85 12.93
CA ASN A 104 -7.10 18.87 12.79
C ASN A 104 -7.24 19.76 11.53
N GLY A 105 -8.48 20.02 11.10
CA GLY A 105 -8.79 20.78 9.88
C GLY A 105 -8.73 19.97 8.58
N ALA A 106 -8.26 18.71 8.61
CA ALA A 106 -8.31 17.81 7.47
C ALA A 106 -9.67 17.12 7.35
N THR A 107 -10.07 16.86 6.11
CA THR A 107 -11.27 16.05 5.81
C THR A 107 -11.02 14.60 6.26
N VAL A 108 -12.05 13.91 6.73
CA VAL A 108 -11.98 12.48 7.05
C VAL A 108 -12.85 11.72 6.06
N PRO A 109 -12.26 11.20 4.95
CA PRO A 109 -13.03 10.51 3.93
C PRO A 109 -13.24 9.02 4.25
N HIS A 110 -14.44 8.54 3.97
CA HIS A 110 -14.86 7.15 4.12
C HIS A 110 -15.16 6.57 2.74
N PHE A 111 -14.22 5.76 2.25
CA PHE A 111 -14.27 5.18 0.92
C PHE A 111 -15.05 3.86 0.92
N ARG A 112 -16.02 3.70 0.04
CA ARG A 112 -16.63 2.38 -0.20
C ARG A 112 -15.59 1.39 -0.73
N PRO A 113 -15.79 0.07 -0.58
CA PRO A 113 -14.77 -0.95 -0.87
C PRO A 113 -14.17 -0.88 -2.28
N GLU A 114 -14.93 -0.49 -3.29
CA GLU A 114 -14.40 -0.36 -4.65
C GLU A 114 -13.46 0.85 -4.77
N ILE A 115 -13.81 1.99 -4.14
CA ILE A 115 -12.96 3.18 -4.16
C ILE A 115 -11.72 2.97 -3.30
N ALA A 116 -11.83 2.29 -2.15
CA ALA A 116 -10.69 1.94 -1.32
C ALA A 116 -9.62 1.15 -2.12
N ARG A 117 -10.04 0.20 -2.95
CA ARG A 117 -9.14 -0.55 -3.85
C ARG A 117 -8.51 0.34 -4.93
N ILE A 118 -9.23 1.35 -5.42
CA ILE A 118 -8.70 2.30 -6.40
C ILE A 118 -7.67 3.23 -5.75
N VAL A 119 -7.94 3.72 -4.53
CA VAL A 119 -6.99 4.51 -3.73
C VAL A 119 -5.71 3.70 -3.47
N ALA A 120 -5.84 2.45 -3.02
CA ALA A 120 -4.71 1.53 -2.80
C ALA A 120 -3.86 1.34 -4.08
N ALA A 121 -4.52 1.10 -5.21
CA ALA A 121 -3.85 0.95 -6.50
C ALA A 121 -3.15 2.24 -6.96
N TRP A 122 -3.76 3.40 -6.72
CA TRP A 122 -3.15 4.69 -7.03
C TRP A 122 -1.94 4.98 -6.13
N LEU A 123 -2.03 4.73 -4.83
CA LEU A 123 -0.91 4.91 -3.88
C LEU A 123 0.33 4.10 -4.30
N ASN A 124 0.14 2.82 -4.62
CA ASN A 124 1.24 1.98 -5.11
C ASN A 124 1.82 2.47 -6.44
N TYR A 125 0.97 3.02 -7.32
CA TYR A 125 1.44 3.61 -8.57
C TYR A 125 2.19 4.93 -8.35
N ALA A 126 1.69 5.78 -7.46
CA ALA A 126 2.31 7.06 -7.08
C ALA A 126 3.68 6.82 -6.44
N HIS A 127 3.78 5.87 -5.50
CA HIS A 127 5.05 5.43 -4.93
C HIS A 127 6.05 4.97 -6.01
N LEU A 128 5.58 4.22 -7.00
CA LEU A 128 6.45 3.68 -8.05
C LEU A 128 6.90 4.74 -9.07
N THR A 129 6.09 5.77 -9.34
CA THR A 129 6.26 6.60 -10.55
C THR A 129 6.35 8.10 -10.29
N LEU A 130 5.89 8.58 -9.14
CA LEU A 130 5.84 10.00 -8.80
C LEU A 130 6.86 10.34 -7.72
N ASP A 131 6.72 9.73 -6.54
CA ASP A 131 7.55 10.01 -5.36
C ASP A 131 7.54 8.78 -4.43
N ASP A 132 8.71 8.30 -4.03
CA ASP A 132 8.84 7.14 -3.14
C ASP A 132 8.44 7.44 -1.69
N ALA A 133 8.15 8.70 -1.36
CA ALA A 133 7.52 9.10 -0.12
C ALA A 133 6.03 8.73 -0.03
N TYR A 134 5.35 8.45 -1.14
CA TYR A 134 3.97 7.97 -1.10
C TYR A 134 3.87 6.61 -0.39
N SER A 135 2.82 6.44 0.40
CA SER A 135 2.52 5.20 1.09
C SER A 135 2.36 4.01 0.13
N ARG A 136 2.80 2.83 0.55
CA ARG A 136 2.53 1.57 -0.13
C ARG A 136 1.39 0.82 0.54
N THR A 137 0.64 0.04 -0.22
CA THR A 137 -0.54 -0.65 0.31
C THR A 137 -0.69 -2.08 -0.19
N TYR A 138 -1.32 -2.92 0.62
CA TYR A 138 -1.76 -4.26 0.23
C TYR A 138 -2.97 -4.69 1.05
N TRP A 139 -3.67 -5.72 0.56
CA TRP A 139 -4.87 -6.22 1.21
C TRP A 139 -4.57 -7.52 1.95
N GLU A 140 -4.97 -7.60 3.21
CA GLU A 140 -5.09 -8.85 3.97
C GLU A 140 -6.58 -9.09 4.21
N ARG A 141 -7.17 -10.03 3.46
CA ARG A 141 -8.63 -10.26 3.47
C ARG A 141 -9.40 -8.97 3.14
N ASP A 142 -10.09 -8.40 4.13
CA ASP A 142 -10.87 -7.17 4.07
C ASP A 142 -10.17 -6.00 4.79
N THR A 143 -8.93 -6.15 5.25
CA THR A 143 -8.14 -5.07 5.83
C THR A 143 -7.16 -4.52 4.80
N LEU A 144 -7.16 -3.20 4.61
CA LEU A 144 -6.12 -2.53 3.83
C LEU A 144 -4.94 -2.19 4.75
N ILE A 145 -3.79 -2.77 4.46
CA ILE A 145 -2.55 -2.45 5.16
C ILE A 145 -1.86 -1.30 4.45
N VAL A 146 -1.51 -0.25 5.19
CA VAL A 146 -0.83 0.95 4.69
C VAL A 146 0.54 1.07 5.34
N VAL A 147 1.58 1.15 4.51
CA VAL A 147 2.98 1.23 4.92
C VAL A 147 3.56 2.58 4.51
N GLU A 148 3.81 3.41 5.52
CA GLU A 148 4.48 4.70 5.38
C GLU A 148 5.98 4.49 5.19
N PRO A 149 6.55 4.81 4.01
CA PRO A 149 7.96 4.54 3.72
C PRO A 149 8.90 5.29 4.66
N ASN A 150 8.57 6.51 5.05
CA ASN A 150 9.41 7.35 5.92
C ASN A 150 9.42 6.88 7.39
N SER A 151 8.34 6.24 7.83
CA SER A 151 8.21 5.74 9.20
C SER A 151 8.57 4.25 9.31
N ALA A 152 8.62 3.54 8.19
CA ALA A 152 8.89 2.10 8.12
C ALA A 152 10.25 1.68 8.72
N ALA A 153 11.22 2.59 8.79
CA ALA A 153 12.54 2.32 9.38
C ALA A 153 12.60 2.62 10.90
N LEU A 154 11.54 3.18 11.49
CA LEU A 154 11.52 3.57 12.90
C LEU A 154 11.25 2.36 13.80
N GLU A 155 12.00 2.28 14.90
CA GLU A 155 11.79 1.26 15.92
C GLU A 155 10.36 1.37 16.49
N GLY A 156 9.66 0.24 16.55
CA GLY A 156 8.30 0.18 17.06
C GLY A 156 7.22 0.57 16.04
N TYR A 157 7.58 0.93 14.80
CA TYR A 157 6.59 1.17 13.75
C TYR A 157 5.66 -0.04 13.55
N ARG A 158 4.38 0.26 13.31
CA ARG A 158 3.36 -0.69 12.87
C ARG A 158 2.67 -0.09 11.66
N PRO A 159 2.44 -0.86 10.58
CA PRO A 159 1.57 -0.43 9.50
C PRO A 159 0.21 0.02 10.04
N ASP A 160 -0.45 0.90 9.31
CA ASP A 160 -1.85 1.19 9.59
C ASP A 160 -2.70 0.04 9.03
N HIS A 161 -3.66 -0.41 9.83
CA HIS A 161 -4.59 -1.48 9.52
C HIS A 161 -5.96 -0.84 9.34
N VAL A 162 -6.31 -0.55 8.09
CA VAL A 162 -7.57 0.12 7.75
C VAL A 162 -8.63 -0.94 7.51
N GLU A 163 -9.37 -1.24 8.57
CA GLU A 163 -10.57 -2.09 8.52
C GLU A 163 -11.80 -1.27 8.04
N PRO A 164 -12.82 -1.92 7.46
CA PRO A 164 -14.08 -1.26 7.19
C PRO A 164 -14.75 -0.84 8.50
N GLY A 165 -15.24 0.40 8.55
CA GLY A 165 -16.06 0.89 9.64
C GLY A 165 -17.43 0.22 9.69
N ALA A 166 -18.26 0.62 10.65
CA ALA A 166 -19.63 0.10 10.79
C ALA A 166 -20.53 0.38 9.57
N ASP A 167 -20.17 1.37 8.75
CA ASP A 167 -20.79 1.72 7.46
C ASP A 167 -20.25 0.90 6.27
N GLY A 168 -19.31 -0.01 6.51
CA GLY A 168 -18.64 -0.82 5.49
C GLY A 168 -17.62 -0.03 4.65
N ARG A 169 -17.22 1.17 5.09
CA ARG A 169 -16.30 2.07 4.36
C ARG A 169 -14.95 2.17 5.07
N TYR A 170 -13.93 2.54 4.31
CA TYR A 170 -12.54 2.59 4.75
C TYR A 170 -12.09 4.03 4.97
N ALA A 171 -11.64 4.35 6.18
CA ALA A 171 -11.09 5.66 6.53
C ALA A 171 -9.57 5.70 6.28
N ILE A 172 -9.16 5.71 5.01
CA ILE A 172 -7.75 5.57 4.62
C ILE A 172 -6.98 6.85 4.95
N GLY A 173 -5.86 6.73 5.68
CA GLY A 173 -5.04 7.87 6.09
C GLY A 173 -5.67 8.70 7.20
N TRP A 174 -6.68 8.17 7.89
CA TRP A 174 -7.33 8.83 9.02
C TRP A 174 -6.29 9.19 10.08
N ARG A 175 -6.29 10.46 10.50
CA ARG A 175 -5.37 11.03 11.50
C ARG A 175 -3.88 11.04 11.11
N GLY A 176 -3.55 10.64 9.89
CA GLY A 176 -2.18 10.69 9.36
C GLY A 176 -2.04 11.65 8.18
N TRP A 177 -3.07 11.78 7.36
CA TRP A 177 -2.99 12.47 6.06
C TRP A 177 -3.87 13.71 6.00
N THR A 178 -3.46 14.64 5.15
CA THR A 178 -4.22 15.87 4.87
C THR A 178 -5.08 15.65 3.64
N TRP A 179 -6.30 15.15 3.84
CA TRP A 179 -7.33 15.12 2.81
C TRP A 179 -8.05 16.46 2.71
N VAL A 180 -8.36 16.86 1.47
CA VAL A 180 -9.14 18.06 1.15
C VAL A 180 -10.26 17.71 0.18
N THR A 181 -11.36 18.46 0.22
CA THR A 181 -12.38 18.42 -0.82
C THR A 181 -11.80 18.93 -2.14
N ALA A 182 -12.04 18.21 -3.23
CA ALA A 182 -11.55 18.56 -4.56
C ALA A 182 -12.50 19.51 -5.32
#